data_AF-A0A7K4EAH9-F1
#
_entry.id   AF-A0A7K4EAH9-F1
#
_cell.length_a   1.000
_cell.length_b   1.000
_cell.length_c   1.000
_cell.angle_alpha   90.00
_cell.angle_beta   90.00
_cell.angle_gamma   90.00
#
_symmetry.space_group_name_H-M   'P 1'
#
loop_
_entity.id
_entity.type
_entity.pdbx_description
1 polymer ?
#
loop_
_entity_poly.entity_id
_entity_poly.type
_entity_poly.pdbx_seq_one_letter_code
_entity_poly.pdbx_strand_id
1 'polypeptide(L)'
;MRLAHNYSNTDLSQYPLFPNLIQKKPEAGYQAFSAAPVVCPSHKSRISRIIDRWPALKVQEADICELERFDGFRDWRNDPDVKISQFWPFATHQCRRSLAVYCARSRLVSLGTMALQFKQLTDAMASYYRRGSAFAVNFVKSDDANGWIDELEHERRVAQYFDYESDVINSTNILWGGEGNRIQNARDKGKPLIITTDRAETRRKFEKGEMVYKNGPIGDAQI
;
A
#
# COMPACT_ATOMS: atom_id res chain seq x y z
N MET A 1 -19.76 15.44 10.78
CA MET A 1 -20.42 15.60 9.47
C MET A 1 -21.88 15.20 9.64
N ARG A 2 -22.81 16.16 9.78
CA ARG A 2 -24.25 15.86 9.81
C ARG A 2 -24.74 15.73 8.38
N LEU A 3 -25.16 14.53 7.98
CA LEU A 3 -25.97 14.35 6.79
C LEU A 3 -27.36 14.90 7.11
N ALA A 4 -27.59 16.18 6.80
CA ALA A 4 -28.94 16.73 6.83
C ALA A 4 -29.68 16.17 5.61
N HIS A 5 -30.37 15.05 5.82
CA HIS A 5 -31.27 14.48 4.86
C HIS A 5 -32.68 14.99 5.22
N ASN A 6 -33.22 15.90 4.40
CA ASN A 6 -34.60 16.40 4.52
C ASN A 6 -35.63 15.32 4.13
N TYR A 7 -35.37 14.05 4.43
CA TYR A 7 -36.21 12.93 4.06
C TYR A 7 -36.87 12.33 5.30
N SER A 8 -38.12 11.89 5.13
CA SER A 8 -38.91 11.29 6.19
C SER A 8 -38.45 9.85 6.46
N ASN A 9 -38.20 9.51 7.73
CA ASN A 9 -37.82 8.16 8.18
C ASN A 9 -39.02 7.23 8.41
N THR A 10 -40.23 7.63 8.00
CA THR A 10 -41.46 6.90 8.33
C THR A 10 -41.61 5.57 7.60
N ASP A 11 -41.04 5.42 6.39
CA ASP A 11 -41.13 4.19 5.60
C ASP A 11 -39.77 3.79 5.01
N LEU A 12 -39.17 2.74 5.58
CA LEU A 12 -37.85 2.24 5.16
C LEU A 12 -37.89 1.50 3.81
N SER A 13 -39.06 1.02 3.37
CA SER A 13 -39.21 0.29 2.10
C SER A 13 -38.97 1.19 0.87
N GLN A 14 -39.02 2.52 1.07
CA GLN A 14 -38.78 3.52 0.04
C GLN A 14 -37.29 3.82 -0.20
N TYR A 15 -36.38 3.20 0.56
CA TYR A 15 -34.95 3.43 0.45
C TYR A 15 -34.22 2.18 -0.05
N PRO A 16 -33.23 2.32 -0.95
CA PRO A 16 -32.39 1.20 -1.34
C PRO A 16 -31.48 0.80 -0.17
N LEU A 17 -31.27 -0.51 -0.01
CA LEU A 17 -30.35 -1.07 0.99
C LEU A 17 -28.93 -0.49 0.88
N PHE A 18 -28.51 -0.20 -0.36
CA PHE A 18 -27.26 0.49 -0.65
C PHE A 18 -27.56 1.80 -1.41
N PRO A 19 -27.35 2.98 -0.80
CA PRO A 19 -27.61 4.25 -1.47
C PRO A 19 -26.62 4.47 -2.61
N ASN A 20 -27.13 4.64 -3.83
CA ASN A 20 -26.30 4.92 -5.00
C ASN A 20 -25.89 6.40 -5.02
N LEU A 21 -24.59 6.69 -5.09
CA LEU A 21 -24.12 8.07 -5.27
C LEU A 21 -24.28 8.46 -6.75
N ILE A 22 -25.38 9.11 -7.12
CA ILE A 22 -25.67 9.50 -8.50
C ILE A 22 -25.32 10.97 -8.72
N GLN A 23 -24.58 11.28 -9.80
CA GLN A 23 -24.48 12.65 -10.30
C GLN A 23 -25.81 13.03 -10.94
N LYS A 24 -26.39 14.17 -10.53
CA LYS A 24 -27.69 14.66 -11.00
C LYS A 24 -27.76 14.62 -12.54
N LYS A 25 -28.36 13.57 -13.11
CA LYS A 25 -28.78 13.54 -14.51
C LYS A 25 -30.25 13.99 -14.52
N PRO A 26 -30.60 15.08 -15.22
CA PRO A 26 -31.95 15.60 -15.18
C PRO A 26 -33.00 14.64 -15.78
N GLU A 27 -32.62 13.66 -16.62
CA GLU A 27 -33.61 12.90 -17.42
C GLU A 27 -33.29 11.41 -17.69
N ALA A 28 -32.74 10.62 -16.75
CA ALA A 28 -32.48 9.20 -17.07
C ALA A 28 -32.69 8.21 -15.91
N GLY A 29 -33.77 7.44 -16.02
CA GLY A 29 -33.92 6.11 -15.42
C GLY A 29 -35.22 5.91 -14.62
N TYR A 30 -35.86 4.75 -14.79
CA TYR A 30 -36.90 4.25 -13.90
C TYR A 30 -36.34 4.20 -12.47
N GLN A 31 -36.84 5.05 -11.57
CA GLN A 31 -36.51 5.00 -10.16
C GLN A 31 -37.41 3.98 -9.47
N ALA A 32 -36.84 2.84 -9.08
CA ALA A 32 -37.58 1.79 -8.36
C ALA A 32 -37.97 2.19 -6.93
N PHE A 33 -37.32 3.21 -6.38
CA PHE A 33 -37.52 3.69 -5.01
C PHE A 33 -37.80 5.19 -5.04
N SER A 34 -38.91 5.61 -4.44
CA SER A 34 -39.36 7.02 -4.40
C SER A 34 -38.36 7.94 -3.67
N ALA A 35 -37.58 7.39 -2.73
CA ALA A 35 -36.62 8.15 -1.92
C ALA A 35 -35.14 7.99 -2.34
N ALA A 36 -34.84 7.58 -3.58
CA ALA A 36 -33.47 7.33 -4.05
C ALA A 36 -32.92 8.39 -5.05
N PRO A 37 -31.64 8.81 -4.99
CA PRO A 37 -30.68 8.79 -3.88
C PRO A 37 -30.06 10.18 -3.57
N VAL A 38 -29.29 10.22 -2.48
CA VAL A 38 -28.50 11.37 -2.00
C VAL A 38 -27.64 11.95 -3.13
N VAL A 39 -27.95 13.19 -3.53
CA VAL A 39 -27.12 13.96 -4.44
C VAL A 39 -25.79 14.23 -3.76
N CYS A 40 -24.75 13.48 -4.14
CA CYS A 40 -23.41 13.84 -3.73
C CYS A 40 -22.94 14.97 -4.64
N PRO A 41 -22.52 16.14 -4.11
CA PRO A 41 -21.84 17.13 -4.92
C PRO A 41 -20.62 16.46 -5.58
N SER A 42 -20.39 16.74 -6.86
CA SER A 42 -19.43 15.99 -7.70
C SER A 42 -18.09 15.75 -6.99
N HIS A 43 -17.46 14.60 -7.25
CA HIS A 43 -16.12 14.27 -6.72
C HIS A 43 -15.10 15.42 -6.87
N LYS A 44 -15.19 16.20 -7.97
CA LYS A 44 -14.33 17.36 -8.22
C LYS A 44 -14.39 18.39 -7.11
N SER A 45 -15.59 18.69 -6.61
CA SER A 45 -15.83 19.69 -5.54
C SER A 45 -15.32 19.24 -4.16
N ARG A 46 -15.22 17.92 -3.92
CA ARG A 46 -14.65 17.37 -2.68
C ARG A 46 -13.13 17.37 -2.73
N ILE A 47 -12.55 16.98 -3.87
CA ILE A 47 -11.10 16.98 -4.08
C ILE A 47 -10.55 18.40 -4.01
N SER A 48 -11.21 19.38 -4.64
CA SER A 48 -10.77 20.78 -4.57
C SER A 48 -10.71 21.30 -3.13
N ARG A 49 -11.75 21.05 -2.31
CA ARG A 49 -11.74 21.43 -0.88
C ARG A 49 -10.64 20.76 -0.06
N ILE A 50 -10.24 19.53 -0.42
CA ILE A 50 -9.13 18.85 0.25
C ILE A 50 -7.80 19.48 -0.18
N ILE A 51 -7.64 19.75 -1.47
CA ILE A 51 -6.45 20.39 -2.05
C ILE A 51 -6.24 21.79 -1.46
N ASP A 52 -7.31 22.58 -1.32
CA ASP A 52 -7.25 23.94 -0.77
C ASP A 52 -6.68 23.98 0.67
N ARG A 53 -6.83 22.89 1.44
CA ARG A 53 -6.31 22.78 2.80
C ARG A 53 -4.82 22.43 2.86
N TRP A 54 -4.21 22.07 1.74
CA TRP A 54 -2.82 21.64 1.68
C TRP A 54 -1.99 22.59 0.80
N PRO A 55 -1.37 23.63 1.38
CA PRO A 55 -0.61 24.61 0.61
C PRO A 55 0.61 24.01 -0.09
N ALA A 56 1.11 22.86 0.39
CA ALA A 56 2.20 22.10 -0.21
C ALA A 56 1.86 21.50 -1.59
N LEU A 57 0.58 21.49 -2.00
CA LEU A 57 0.14 21.01 -3.31
C LEU A 57 0.19 22.09 -4.40
N LYS A 58 0.63 23.30 -4.06
CA LYS A 58 0.92 24.34 -5.06
C LYS A 58 2.22 24.01 -5.76
N VAL A 59 2.20 24.08 -7.08
CA VAL A 59 3.35 23.79 -7.93
C VAL A 59 4.49 24.76 -7.61
N GLN A 60 5.66 24.20 -7.34
CA GLN A 60 6.91 24.90 -7.07
C GLN A 60 7.85 24.79 -8.28
N GLU A 61 8.90 25.62 -8.30
CA GLU A 61 9.95 25.52 -9.33
C GLU A 61 10.63 24.14 -9.33
N ALA A 62 10.80 23.54 -8.14
CA ALA A 62 11.35 22.21 -7.98
C ALA A 62 10.53 21.14 -8.72
N ASP A 63 9.19 21.27 -8.74
CA ASP A 63 8.29 20.35 -9.42
C ASP A 63 8.46 20.44 -10.95
N ILE A 64 8.61 21.66 -11.49
CA ILE A 64 8.87 21.87 -12.92
C ILE A 64 10.23 21.30 -13.32
N CYS A 65 11.28 21.54 -12.53
CA CYS A 65 12.59 20.96 -12.76
C CYS A 65 12.57 19.41 -12.75
N GLU A 66 11.78 18.80 -11.86
CA GLU A 66 11.59 17.35 -11.86
C GLU A 66 10.86 16.87 -13.12
N LEU A 67 9.81 17.58 -13.55
CA LEU A 67 9.08 17.26 -14.78
C LEU A 67 9.95 17.36 -16.03
N GLU A 68 10.78 18.40 -16.15
CA GLU A 68 11.76 18.56 -17.23
C GLU A 68 12.78 17.41 -17.24
N ARG A 69 13.20 16.95 -16.06
CA ARG A 69 14.10 15.79 -15.93
C ARG A 69 13.40 14.49 -16.31
N PHE A 70 12.13 14.34 -15.96
CA PHE A 70 11.33 13.13 -16.19
C PHE A 70 10.93 12.99 -17.67
N ASP A 71 10.53 14.09 -18.30
CA ASP A 71 10.12 14.18 -19.70
C ASP A 71 10.62 15.49 -20.32
N GLY A 72 11.85 15.47 -20.85
CA GLY A 72 12.49 16.65 -21.43
C GLY A 72 11.99 17.04 -22.83
N PHE A 73 11.07 16.27 -23.43
CA PHE A 73 10.53 16.59 -24.76
C PHE A 73 9.33 17.54 -24.69
N ARG A 74 8.68 17.65 -23.53
CA ARG A 74 7.55 18.57 -23.31
C ARG A 74 8.05 19.89 -22.75
N ASP A 75 7.52 20.99 -23.29
CA ASP A 75 7.76 22.33 -22.74
C ASP A 75 6.87 22.55 -21.52
N TRP A 76 7.36 22.15 -20.35
CA TRP A 76 6.65 22.26 -19.07
C TRP A 76 6.49 23.70 -18.59
N ARG A 77 7.36 24.63 -19.03
CA ARG A 77 7.34 26.02 -18.58
C ARG A 77 6.18 26.80 -19.19
N ASN A 78 5.83 26.48 -20.43
CA ASN A 78 4.71 27.11 -21.15
C ASN A 78 3.41 26.30 -21.06
N ASP A 79 3.35 25.31 -20.16
CA ASP A 79 2.19 24.44 -20.03
C ASP A 79 0.95 25.18 -19.50
N PRO A 80 -0.24 25.02 -20.12
CA PRO A 80 -1.44 25.68 -19.66
C PRO A 80 -1.99 25.08 -18.36
N ASP A 81 -1.73 23.80 -18.07
CA ASP A 81 -2.33 23.05 -16.96
C ASP A 81 -1.45 23.07 -15.71
N VAL A 82 -0.12 23.11 -15.86
CA VAL A 82 0.85 23.07 -14.76
C VAL A 82 1.58 24.40 -14.67
N LYS A 83 1.17 25.26 -13.73
CA LYS A 83 1.78 26.59 -13.52
C LYS A 83 2.21 26.78 -12.09
N ILE A 84 3.36 27.44 -11.92
CA ILE A 84 3.90 27.80 -10.62
C ILE A 84 2.86 28.57 -9.80
N SER A 85 2.76 28.26 -8.51
CA SER A 85 1.79 28.80 -7.55
C SER A 85 0.32 28.42 -7.78
N GLN A 86 -0.01 27.69 -8.84
CA GLN A 86 -1.32 27.05 -9.00
C GLN A 86 -1.33 25.68 -8.32
N PHE A 87 -2.52 25.19 -7.98
CA PHE A 87 -2.65 23.84 -7.42
C PHE A 87 -2.40 22.78 -8.49
N TRP A 88 -1.74 21.69 -8.09
CA TRP A 88 -1.49 20.57 -8.99
C TRP A 88 -2.79 19.99 -9.58
N PRO A 89 -2.89 19.82 -10.91
CA PRO A 89 -4.10 19.32 -11.56
C PRO A 89 -4.24 17.79 -11.38
N PHE A 90 -4.80 17.38 -10.24
CA PHE A 90 -4.98 15.96 -9.91
C PHE A 90 -5.99 15.24 -10.82
N ALA A 91 -5.55 14.14 -11.42
CA ALA A 91 -6.41 13.18 -12.11
C ALA A 91 -6.36 11.79 -11.44
N THR A 92 -7.46 11.04 -11.48
CA THR A 92 -7.60 9.74 -10.80
C THR A 92 -6.52 8.72 -11.22
N HIS A 93 -6.05 8.78 -12.47
CA HIS A 93 -5.00 7.89 -12.96
C HIS A 93 -3.57 8.30 -12.59
N GLN A 94 -3.35 9.55 -12.15
CA GLN A 94 -2.01 10.03 -11.78
C GLN A 94 -1.49 9.28 -10.56
N CYS A 95 -2.27 9.13 -9.49
CA CYS A 95 -1.82 8.45 -8.28
C CYS A 95 -1.33 7.01 -8.56
N ARG A 96 -2.08 6.26 -9.38
CA ARG A 96 -1.69 4.89 -9.76
C ARG A 96 -0.40 4.88 -10.59
N ARG A 97 -0.25 5.83 -11.52
CA ARG A 97 0.95 5.94 -12.36
C ARG A 97 2.17 6.36 -11.54
N SER A 98 2.03 7.36 -10.67
CA SER A 98 3.10 7.81 -9.78
C SER A 98 3.59 6.67 -8.89
N LEU A 99 2.68 5.91 -8.26
CA LEU A 99 3.05 4.77 -7.44
C LEU A 99 3.85 3.72 -8.24
N ALA A 100 3.39 3.35 -9.43
CA ALA A 100 4.11 2.39 -10.28
C ALA A 100 5.51 2.89 -10.71
N VAL A 101 5.64 4.18 -11.06
CA VAL A 101 6.92 4.81 -11.42
C VAL A 101 7.89 4.77 -10.26
N TYR A 102 7.47 5.20 -9.06
CA TYR A 102 8.34 5.27 -7.90
C TYR A 102 8.68 3.90 -7.30
N CYS A 103 7.75 2.94 -7.34
CA CYS A 103 8.06 1.55 -7.00
C CYS A 103 9.12 0.95 -7.94
N ALA A 104 9.05 1.26 -9.25
CA ALA A 104 10.08 0.83 -10.19
C ALA A 104 11.40 1.57 -9.98
N ARG A 105 11.34 2.87 -9.62
CA ARG A 105 12.52 3.70 -9.35
C ARG A 105 13.29 3.25 -8.10
N SER A 106 12.59 2.81 -7.05
CA SER A 106 13.18 2.36 -5.79
C SER A 106 13.99 1.07 -5.96
N ARG A 107 13.61 0.23 -6.94
CA ARG A 107 14.14 -1.13 -7.18
C ARG A 107 13.89 -2.12 -6.04
N LEU A 108 13.03 -1.76 -5.08
CA LEU A 108 12.62 -2.66 -3.98
C LEU A 108 11.45 -3.56 -4.38
N VAL A 109 10.68 -3.17 -5.40
CA VAL A 109 9.47 -3.88 -5.81
C VAL A 109 9.71 -4.58 -7.14
N SER A 110 9.48 -5.89 -7.16
CA SER A 110 9.58 -6.69 -8.40
C SER A 110 8.45 -6.35 -9.38
N LEU A 111 8.68 -6.58 -10.68
CA LEU A 111 7.65 -6.38 -11.70
C LEU A 111 6.42 -7.27 -11.45
N GLY A 112 6.61 -8.52 -11.02
CA GLY A 112 5.53 -9.46 -10.72
C GLY A 112 4.68 -9.00 -9.53
N THR A 113 5.32 -8.53 -8.45
CA THR A 113 4.61 -7.95 -7.29
C THR A 113 3.79 -6.73 -7.70
N MET A 114 4.34 -5.88 -8.56
CA MET A 114 3.65 -4.69 -9.08
C MET A 114 2.44 -5.06 -9.94
N ALA A 115 2.58 -6.06 -10.82
CA ALA A 115 1.48 -6.55 -11.65
C ALA A 115 0.34 -7.10 -10.78
N LEU A 116 0.66 -7.87 -9.73
CA LEU A 116 -0.30 -8.40 -8.77
C LEU A 116 -1.02 -7.26 -8.00
N GLN A 117 -0.26 -6.32 -7.44
CA GLN A 117 -0.81 -5.20 -6.65
C GLN A 117 -1.76 -4.33 -7.47
N PHE A 118 -1.39 -4.07 -8.73
CA PHE A 118 -2.22 -3.27 -9.63
C PHE A 118 -3.24 -4.10 -10.41
N LYS A 119 -3.32 -5.42 -10.21
CA LYS A 119 -4.19 -6.31 -10.99
C LYS A 119 -4.01 -6.12 -12.51
N GLN A 120 -2.77 -5.93 -12.95
CA GLN A 120 -2.45 -5.81 -14.36
C GLN A 120 -2.42 -7.21 -14.97
N LEU A 121 -3.20 -7.40 -16.05
CA LEU A 121 -3.32 -8.69 -16.73
C LEU A 121 -2.14 -8.98 -17.68
N THR A 122 -1.38 -7.95 -18.06
CA THR A 122 -0.30 -8.08 -19.04
C THR A 122 0.93 -7.29 -18.62
N ASP A 123 2.10 -7.81 -19.00
CA ASP A 123 3.39 -7.14 -18.80
C ASP A 123 3.49 -5.83 -19.58
N ALA A 124 2.80 -5.72 -20.72
CA ALA A 124 2.74 -4.49 -21.50
C ALA A 124 2.09 -3.35 -20.69
N MET A 125 1.02 -3.63 -19.93
CA MET A 125 0.43 -2.66 -19.02
C MET A 125 1.40 -2.28 -17.91
N ALA A 126 2.07 -3.25 -17.29
CA ALA A 126 3.07 -2.99 -16.25
C ALA A 126 4.24 -2.14 -16.76
N SER A 127 4.68 -2.38 -18.00
CA SER A 127 5.72 -1.59 -18.68
C SER A 127 5.26 -0.15 -18.95
N TYR A 128 4.04 0.03 -19.44
CA TYR A 128 3.44 1.35 -19.62
C TYR A 128 3.32 2.11 -18.29
N TYR A 129 2.76 1.45 -17.27
CA TYR A 129 2.97 1.59 -15.82
C TYR A 129 4.21 2.32 -15.28
N ARG A 130 5.37 1.92 -15.79
CA ARG A 130 6.69 2.26 -15.23
C ARG A 130 7.55 3.08 -16.18
N ARG A 131 7.06 3.36 -17.39
CA ARG A 131 7.79 4.16 -18.38
C ARG A 131 8.20 5.51 -17.77
N GLY A 132 9.47 5.88 -17.93
CA GLY A 132 10.08 7.07 -17.33
C GLY A 132 10.69 6.87 -15.94
N SER A 133 10.51 5.70 -15.31
CA SER A 133 11.01 5.43 -13.94
C SER A 133 12.52 5.52 -13.78
N ALA A 134 13.33 5.45 -14.84
CA ALA A 134 14.76 5.66 -14.74
C ALA A 134 15.13 7.12 -14.40
N PHE A 135 14.29 8.08 -14.82
CA PHE A 135 14.54 9.52 -14.71
C PHE A 135 13.90 10.15 -13.47
N ALA A 136 12.94 9.47 -12.84
CA ALA A 136 12.29 9.93 -11.62
C ALA A 136 13.27 10.10 -10.45
N VAL A 137 12.97 11.01 -9.52
CA VAL A 137 13.73 11.14 -8.27
C VAL A 137 13.51 9.89 -7.40
N ASN A 138 14.59 9.38 -6.79
CA ASN A 138 14.46 8.26 -5.85
C ASN A 138 14.43 8.75 -4.42
N PHE A 139 13.26 9.21 -3.99
CA PHE A 139 13.07 9.69 -2.62
C PHE A 139 13.20 8.57 -1.57
N VAL A 140 13.14 7.30 -1.97
CA VAL A 140 13.29 6.15 -1.07
C VAL A 140 14.76 5.92 -0.67
N LYS A 141 15.71 6.46 -1.43
CA LYS A 141 17.15 6.35 -1.16
C LYS A 141 17.73 7.53 -0.38
N SER A 142 16.90 8.41 0.18
CA SER A 142 17.40 9.46 1.07
C SER A 142 17.86 8.85 2.40
N ASP A 143 18.81 9.52 3.07
CA ASP A 143 19.34 9.06 4.36
C ASP A 143 18.22 8.90 5.40
N ASP A 144 17.28 9.84 5.43
CA ASP A 144 16.08 9.74 6.26
C ASP A 144 15.28 8.47 5.93
N ALA A 145 14.93 8.24 4.66
CA ALA A 145 14.13 7.09 4.25
C ALA A 145 14.82 5.76 4.54
N ASN A 146 16.15 5.68 4.38
CA ASN A 146 16.92 4.49 4.71
C ASN A 146 16.82 4.17 6.20
N GLY A 147 16.93 5.17 7.09
CA GLY A 147 16.77 4.97 8.53
C GLY A 147 15.40 4.38 8.91
N TRP A 148 14.32 4.91 8.32
CA TRP A 148 12.97 4.37 8.51
C TRP A 148 12.81 2.94 7.97
N ILE A 149 13.43 2.62 6.83
CA ILE A 149 13.38 1.27 6.25
C ILE A 149 14.14 0.29 7.15
N ASP A 150 15.32 0.68 7.65
CA ASP A 150 16.12 -0.14 8.54
C ASP A 150 15.39 -0.42 9.87
N GLU A 151 14.74 0.58 10.44
CA GLU A 151 13.90 0.43 11.63
C GLU A 151 12.71 -0.52 11.37
N LEU A 152 12.01 -0.34 10.25
CA LEU A 152 10.91 -1.22 9.86
C LEU A 152 11.39 -2.67 9.66
N GLU A 153 12.55 -2.87 9.06
CA GLU A 153 13.15 -4.20 8.90
C GLU A 153 13.56 -4.81 10.24
N HIS A 154 14.10 -4.00 11.16
CA HIS A 154 14.41 -4.44 12.52
C HIS A 154 13.16 -4.92 13.25
N GLU A 155 12.11 -4.09 13.27
CA GLU A 155 10.83 -4.43 13.91
C GLU A 155 10.20 -5.68 13.29
N ARG A 156 10.31 -5.85 11.96
CA ARG A 156 9.86 -7.07 11.29
C ARG A 156 10.63 -8.31 11.76
N ARG A 157 11.95 -8.23 11.93
CA ARG A 157 12.77 -9.35 12.44
C ARG A 157 12.43 -9.67 13.90
N VAL A 158 12.20 -8.64 14.71
CA VAL A 158 11.76 -8.78 16.11
C VAL A 158 10.38 -9.44 16.18
N ALA A 159 9.43 -9.03 15.33
CA ALA A 159 8.12 -9.66 15.24
C ALA A 159 8.22 -11.15 14.85
N GLN A 160 9.06 -11.48 13.86
CA GLN A 160 9.31 -12.87 13.47
C GLN A 160 9.89 -13.72 14.60
N TYR A 161 10.73 -13.14 15.45
CA TYR A 161 11.21 -13.83 16.65
C TYR A 161 10.06 -14.12 17.62
N PHE A 162 9.14 -13.19 17.84
CA PHE A 162 7.99 -13.42 18.72
C PHE A 162 7.06 -14.50 18.18
N ASP A 163 6.81 -14.51 16.86
CA ASP A 163 6.05 -15.57 16.20
C ASP A 163 6.76 -16.94 16.36
N TYR A 164 8.09 -16.98 16.18
CA TYR A 164 8.87 -18.19 16.40
C TYR A 164 8.83 -18.64 17.87
N GLU A 165 8.90 -17.71 18.81
CA GLU A 165 8.83 -18.01 20.24
C GLU A 165 7.46 -18.58 20.63
N SER A 166 6.35 -18.05 20.11
CA SER A 166 5.02 -18.59 20.36
C SER A 166 4.82 -19.96 19.72
N ASP A 167 5.18 -20.07 18.44
CA ASP A 167 4.77 -21.20 17.60
C ASP A 167 5.74 -22.39 17.71
N VAL A 168 7.00 -22.12 18.03
CA VAL A 168 8.05 -23.16 18.14
C VAL A 168 8.50 -23.35 19.58
N ILE A 169 8.97 -22.29 20.26
CA ILE A 169 9.59 -22.44 21.58
C ILE A 169 8.57 -22.80 22.66
N ASN A 170 7.47 -22.05 22.74
CA ASN A 170 6.45 -22.19 23.77
C ASN A 170 5.37 -23.23 23.40
N SER A 171 5.32 -23.67 22.15
CA SER A 171 4.30 -24.63 21.72
C SER A 171 4.61 -26.04 22.21
N THR A 172 3.55 -26.70 22.69
CA THR A 172 3.52 -28.14 23.00
C THR A 172 3.01 -28.98 21.84
N ASN A 173 2.57 -28.33 20.76
CA ASN A 173 2.06 -28.99 19.56
C ASN A 173 3.18 -29.67 18.78
N ILE A 174 2.81 -30.69 18.01
CA ILE A 174 3.73 -31.34 17.09
C ILE A 174 4.12 -30.34 16.01
N LEU A 175 5.42 -30.12 15.86
CA LEU A 175 5.96 -29.24 14.83
C LEU A 175 6.02 -29.97 13.49
N TRP A 176 5.39 -29.39 12.47
CA TRP A 176 5.38 -29.94 11.11
C TRP A 176 6.33 -29.16 10.20
N GLY A 177 6.73 -29.80 9.10
CA GLY A 177 7.68 -29.25 8.12
C GLY A 177 9.09 -29.85 8.27
N GLY A 178 9.97 -29.53 7.32
CA GLY A 178 11.35 -30.06 7.32
C GLY A 178 12.11 -29.69 8.59
N GLU A 179 12.07 -28.41 8.96
CA GLU A 179 12.74 -27.91 10.15
C GLU A 179 11.97 -28.21 11.44
N GLY A 180 10.64 -28.14 11.41
CA GLY A 180 9.78 -28.59 12.52
C GLY A 180 10.08 -30.03 12.94
N ASN A 181 10.21 -30.95 11.98
CA ASN A 181 10.60 -32.33 12.25
C ASN A 181 12.01 -32.46 12.85
N ARG A 182 12.97 -31.61 12.43
CA ARG A 182 14.33 -31.59 12.99
C ARG A 182 14.31 -31.20 14.47
N ILE A 183 13.53 -30.17 14.80
CA ILE A 183 13.35 -29.68 16.18
C ILE A 183 12.61 -30.73 17.02
N GLN A 184 11.52 -31.31 16.48
CA GLN A 184 10.75 -32.35 17.16
C GLN A 184 11.60 -33.58 17.47
N ASN A 185 12.34 -34.10 16.48
CA ASN A 185 13.23 -35.25 16.67
C ASN A 185 14.31 -34.98 17.74
N ALA A 186 14.81 -33.74 17.85
CA ALA A 186 15.78 -33.36 18.87
C ALA A 186 15.14 -33.29 20.27
N ARG A 187 13.90 -32.79 20.36
CA ARG A 187 13.08 -32.81 21.59
C ARG A 187 12.81 -34.24 22.05
N ASP A 188 12.37 -35.11 21.16
CA ASP A 188 12.02 -36.50 21.46
C ASP A 188 13.24 -37.32 21.93
N LYS A 189 14.43 -37.00 21.40
CA LYS A 189 15.71 -37.59 21.82
C LYS A 189 16.26 -37.01 23.13
N GLY A 190 15.56 -36.05 23.75
CA GLY A 190 15.98 -35.39 24.99
C GLY A 190 17.19 -34.46 24.84
N LYS A 191 17.55 -34.07 23.62
CA LYS A 191 18.67 -33.16 23.31
C LYS A 191 18.15 -31.97 22.51
N PRO A 192 17.43 -31.02 23.14
CA PRO A 192 16.88 -29.86 22.45
C PRO A 192 18.00 -29.01 21.85
N LEU A 193 17.72 -28.43 20.67
CA LEU A 193 18.68 -27.62 19.94
C LEU A 193 18.90 -26.26 20.63
N ILE A 194 20.08 -25.67 20.47
CA ILE A 194 20.42 -24.36 21.04
C ILE A 194 19.42 -23.28 20.62
N ILE A 195 18.91 -23.34 19.38
CA ILE A 195 17.88 -22.44 18.84
C ILE A 195 16.52 -22.51 19.56
N THR A 196 16.32 -23.50 20.41
CA THR A 196 15.11 -23.68 21.23
C THR A 196 15.41 -23.45 22.72
N THR A 197 16.65 -23.73 23.14
CA THR A 197 17.06 -23.66 24.55
C THR A 197 17.53 -22.26 24.97
N ASP A 198 18.33 -21.57 24.14
CA ASP A 198 18.84 -20.22 24.42
C ASP A 198 18.03 -19.15 23.68
N ARG A 199 17.12 -18.50 24.41
CA ARG A 199 16.26 -17.45 23.87
C ARG A 199 17.04 -16.17 23.54
N ALA A 200 18.04 -15.82 24.34
CA ALA A 200 18.80 -14.58 24.14
C ALA A 200 19.70 -14.67 22.90
N GLU A 201 20.37 -15.80 22.70
CA GLU A 201 21.16 -16.03 21.50
C GLU A 201 20.28 -16.10 20.25
N THR A 202 19.13 -16.78 20.33
CA THR A 202 18.19 -16.90 19.22
C THR A 202 17.63 -15.54 18.83
N ARG A 203 17.16 -14.73 19.80
CA ARG A 203 16.70 -13.35 19.55
C ARG A 203 17.76 -12.51 18.84
N ARG A 204 19.01 -12.58 19.29
CA ARG A 204 20.13 -11.87 18.66
C ARG A 204 20.34 -12.30 17.20
N LYS A 205 20.16 -13.59 16.88
CA LYS A 205 20.26 -14.11 15.50
C LYS A 205 19.15 -13.56 14.61
N PHE A 206 17.92 -13.45 15.12
CA PHE A 206 16.81 -12.80 14.41
C PHE A 206 17.08 -11.31 14.19
N GLU A 207 17.46 -10.56 15.22
CA GLU A 207 17.74 -9.12 15.11
C GLU A 207 18.85 -8.82 14.08
N LYS A 208 19.89 -9.66 14.05
CA LYS A 208 20.98 -9.61 13.05
C LYS A 208 20.56 -10.05 11.64
N GLY A 209 19.42 -10.71 11.49
CA GLY A 209 18.95 -11.28 10.21
C GLY A 209 19.64 -12.58 9.81
N GLU A 210 20.30 -13.28 10.75
CA GLU A 210 20.90 -14.60 10.54
C GLU A 210 19.83 -15.72 10.53
N MET A 211 18.66 -15.45 11.11
CA MET A 211 17.50 -16.34 11.13
C MET A 211 16.26 -15.60 10.63
N VAL A 212 15.38 -16.32 9.93
CA VAL A 212 14.10 -15.82 9.45
C VAL A 212 13.05 -16.86 9.80
N TYR A 213 11.89 -16.42 10.26
CA TYR A 213 10.75 -17.31 10.52
C TYR A 213 9.60 -16.96 9.58
N LYS A 214 9.00 -18.00 9.00
CA LYS A 214 7.78 -17.88 8.19
C LYS A 214 6.82 -19.01 8.53
N ASN A 215 5.59 -18.62 8.81
CA ASN A 215 4.47 -19.54 8.89
C ASN A 215 4.13 -20.05 7.48
N GLY A 216 4.23 -21.36 7.30
CA GLY A 216 3.84 -22.03 6.08
C GLY A 216 2.32 -22.21 5.97
N PRO A 217 1.82 -22.63 4.80
CA PRO A 217 0.38 -22.65 4.49
C PRO A 217 -0.46 -23.53 5.40
N ILE A 218 0.14 -24.55 6.03
CA ILE A 218 -0.53 -25.52 6.90
C ILE A 218 -0.14 -25.30 8.37
N GLY A 219 0.52 -24.18 8.68
CA GLY A 219 1.10 -23.94 10.01
C GLY A 219 2.42 -24.69 10.22
N ASP A 220 3.07 -25.12 9.13
CA ASP A 220 4.44 -25.63 9.16
C ASP A 220 5.43 -24.49 9.43
N ALA A 221 6.38 -24.73 10.34
CA ALA A 221 7.44 -23.79 10.67
C ALA A 221 8.53 -23.87 9.60
N GLN A 222 8.73 -22.79 8.84
CA GLN A 222 9.84 -22.64 7.90
C GLN A 222 10.86 -21.67 8.48
N ILE A 223 12.10 -22.14 8.64
CA ILE A 223 13.27 -21.37 9.10
C ILE A 223 14.29 -21.35 7.97
#